data_AF-A0A2N3DKF6-F1
#
_entry.id   AF-A0A2N3DKF6-F1
#
_cell.length_a   1.000
_cell.length_b   1.000
_cell.length_c   1.000
_cell.angle_alpha   90.00
_cell.angle_beta   90.00
_cell.angle_gamma   90.00
#
_symmetry.space_group_name_H-M   'P 1'
#
loop_
_entity.id
_entity.type
_entity.pdbx_description
1 polymer ?
#
loop_
_entity_poly.entity_id
_entity_poly.type
_entity_poly.pdbx_seq_one_letter_code
_entity_poly.pdbx_strand_id
1 'polypeptide(L)' 'MNAPHIISLGCRMNIAESEKMRAMLADEQDLVVVNSCAVTGEALRQTRQA' A
#
# COMPACT_ATOMS: atom_id res chain seq x y z
N MET A 1 -18.35 -6.14 -5.93
CA MET A 1 -17.51 -4.93 -5.84
C MET A 1 -16.22 -5.35 -5.17
N ASN A 2 -15.08 -5.14 -5.83
CA ASN A 2 -13.81 -5.70 -5.36
C ASN A 2 -13.19 -4.77 -4.32
N ALA A 3 -12.65 -5.32 -3.24
CA ALA A 3 -11.95 -4.53 -2.23
C ALA A 3 -10.75 -3.78 -2.84
N PRO A 4 -10.35 -2.62 -2.27
CA PRO A 4 -9.19 -1.86 -2.74
C PRO A 4 -7.92 -2.72 -2.73
N HIS A 5 -7.15 -2.65 -3.82
CA HIS A 5 -5.91 -3.40 -3.94
C HIS A 5 -4.76 -2.60 -3.34
N ILE A 6 -4.22 -3.06 -2.21
CA ILE A 6 -3.14 -2.38 -1.49
C ILE A 6 -1.85 -3.17 -1.64
N ILE A 7 -0.86 -2.55 -2.28
CA ILE A 7 0.52 -3.04 -2.41
C ILE A 7 1.34 -2.37 -1.31
N SER A 8 1.85 -3.15 -0.36
CA SER A 8 2.63 -2.65 0.77
C SER A 8 4.10 -3.02 0.60
N LEU A 9 4.96 -2.00 0.56
CA LEU A 9 6.40 -2.11 0.28
C LEU A 9 7.19 -1.42 1.40
N GLY A 10 8.25 -2.05 1.88
CA GLY A 10 9.10 -1.49 2.93
C GLY A 10 9.08 -2.32 4.20
N CYS A 11 8.63 -1.75 5.33
CA CYS A 11 8.85 -2.33 6.64
C CYS A 11 7.55 -2.76 7.34
N ARG A 12 7.68 -3.25 8.58
CA ARG A 12 6.55 -3.68 9.43
C ARG A 12 5.51 -2.57 9.65
N MET A 13 5.93 -1.31 9.66
CA MET A 13 5.03 -0.16 9.82
C MET A 13 4.08 -0.04 8.62
N ASN A 14 4.61 -0.12 7.40
CA ASN A 14 3.78 -0.05 6.18
C ASN A 14 2.71 -1.15 6.17
N ILE A 15 3.06 -2.36 6.62
CA ILE A 15 2.10 -3.47 6.73
C ILE A 15 1.01 -3.16 7.76
N ALA A 16 1.38 -2.67 8.94
CA ALA A 16 0.44 -2.34 10.00
C ALA A 16 -0.55 -1.24 9.58
N GLU A 17 -0.07 -0.23 8.84
CA GLU A 17 -0.92 0.85 8.33
C GLU A 17 -1.86 0.39 7.21
N SER A 18 -1.44 -0.57 6.38
CA SER A 18 -2.25 -1.09 5.28
C SER A 18 -3.57 -1.72 5.75
N GLU A 19 -3.63 -2.36 6.92
CA GLU A 19 -4.90 -2.87 7.47
C GLU A 19 -5.90 -1.74 7.75
N LYS A 20 -5.40 -0.63 8.31
CA LYS A 20 -6.22 0.55 8.58
C LYS A 20 -6.67 1.22 7.28
N MET A 21 -5.81 1.27 6.26
CA MET A 21 -6.16 1.78 4.93
C MET A 21 -7.28 0.96 4.29
N ARG A 22 -7.27 -0.39 4.40
CA ARG A 22 -8.37 -1.22 3.86
C ARG A 22 -9.71 -0.86 4.48
N ALA A 23 -9.74 -0.64 5.80
CA ALA A 23 -10.96 -0.23 6.48
C ALA A 23 -11.42 1.19 6.06
N MET A 24 -10.48 2.13 5.90
CA MET A 24 -10.78 3.51 5.49
C MET A 24 -11.27 3.61 4.05
N LEU A 25 -10.83 2.71 3.17
CA LEU A 25 -11.12 2.71 1.74
C LEU A 25 -12.15 1.63 1.34
N ALA A 26 -12.91 1.12 2.31
CA ALA A 26 -13.80 -0.02 2.09
C ALA A 26 -14.89 0.22 1.03
N ASP A 27 -15.31 1.49 0.86
CA ASP A 27 -16.33 1.90 -0.10
C ASP A 27 -15.76 2.31 -1.46
N GLU A 28 -14.43 2.44 -1.56
CA GLU A 28 -13.76 2.80 -2.81
C GLU A 28 -13.76 1.63 -3.79
N GLN A 29 -14.06 1.93 -5.04
CA GLN A 29 -14.08 0.97 -6.14
C GLN A 29 -12.98 1.30 -7.13
N ASP A 30 -12.36 0.26 -7.69
CA ASP A 30 -11.31 0.41 -8.71
C ASP A 30 -10.11 1.25 -8.24
N LEU A 31 -9.75 1.12 -6.95
CA LEU A 31 -8.64 1.83 -6.33
C LEU A 31 -7.44 0.91 -6.09
N VAL A 32 -6.27 1.38 -6.52
CA VAL A 32 -4.96 0.78 -6.20
C VAL A 32 -4.17 1.75 -5.32
N VAL A 33 -3.64 1.24 -4.20
CA VAL A 33 -2.78 2.01 -3.28
C VAL A 33 -1.41 1.36 -3.22
N VAL A 34 -0.36 2.14 -3.52
CA VAL A 34 1.03 1.74 -3.33
C VAL A 34 1.57 2.42 -2.08
N ASN A 35 1.62 1.69 -0.96
CA ASN A 35 2.14 2.18 0.32
C ASN A 35 3.62 1.81 0.45
N SER A 36 4.52 2.80 0.41
CA SER A 36 5.96 2.56 0.39
C SER A 36 6.74 3.25 1.51
N CYS A 37 7.99 2.81 1.69
CA CYS A 37 8.92 3.39 2.64
C CYS A 37 9.92 4.31 1.94
N ALA A 38 9.98 5.58 2.36
CA ALA A 38 10.87 6.58 1.75
C ALA A 38 12.36 6.42 2.14
N VAL A 39 12.68 5.62 3.16
CA VAL A 39 14.03 5.58 3.75
C VAL A 39 14.89 4.42 3.24
N THR A 40 14.35 3.52 2.41
CA THR A 40 15.13 2.42 1.81
C THR A 40 15.11 2.52 0.30
N GLY A 41 16.29 2.41 -0.32
CA GLY A 41 16.41 2.38 -1.78
C GLY A 41 15.66 1.20 -2.41
N GLU A 42 15.55 0.07 -1.70
CA GLU A 42 14.79 -1.09 -2.17
C GLU A 42 13.30 -0.82 -2.28
N ALA A 43 12.67 -0.27 -1.24
CA ALA A 43 11.25 0.08 -1.29
C ALA A 43 10.96 1.10 -2.41
N LEU A 44 11.84 2.08 -2.61
CA LEU A 44 11.72 3.04 -3.71
C LEU A 44 11.84 2.39 -5.08
N ARG A 45 12.77 1.43 -5.26
CA ARG A 45 12.91 0.68 -6.52
C ARG A 45 11.65 -0.12 -6.84
N GLN A 46 11.13 -0.87 -5.86
CA GLN A 46 9.90 -1.66 -6.01
C GLN A 46 8.69 -0.76 -6.31
N THR A 47 8.60 0.40 -5.66
CA THR A 47 7.51 1.37 -5.87
C THR A 47 7.46 1.90 -7.31
N ARG A 48 8.62 2.04 -7.98
CA ARG A 48 8.69 2.48 -9.38
C ARG A 48 8.30 1.39 -10.39
N GLN A 49 8.20 0.14 -9.95
CA GLN A 49 7.86 -1.01 -10.79
C GLN A 49 6.40 -1.48 -10.60
N ALA A 50 5.75 -1.01 -9.55
CA ALA A 50 4.33 -1.24 -9.27
C ALA A 50 3.46 -0.33 -10.15
#